data_AF-A0A958IKR2-F1
#
_entry.id   AF-A0A958IKR2-F1
#
_cell.length_a   1.000
_cell.length_b   1.000
_cell.length_c   1.000
_cell.angle_alpha   90.00
_cell.angle_beta   90.00
_cell.angle_gamma   90.00
#
_symmetry.space_group_name_H-M   'P 1'
#
loop_
_entity.id
_entity.type
_entity.pdbx_description
1 polymer ?
#
loop_
_entity_poly.entity_id
_entity_poly.type
_entity_poly.pdbx_seq_one_letter_code
_entity_poly.pdbx_strand_id
1 'polypeptide(L)'
;EWLTLRNPNGIFTQKRPKMPGQEFPGLGGGRLTLELLVIACKRLGLSGIANVPEHFHNAHLYSRQFSYIDPVAEGKRRAIASDLMPAFSLAEISWGIDLNCVTENGNPFTWFTQPQLFPLIDELKSYFETQEYTQQLFEAQKTYRYVLDTNCLSRKQQQKR
;
A
#
# COMPACT_ATOMS: atom_id res chain seq x y z
N GLU A 1 -2.28 20.04 0.62
CA GLU A 1 -1.91 19.15 -0.52
C GLU A 1 -1.86 19.94 -1.81
N TRP A 2 -0.95 19.59 -2.74
CA TRP A 2 -0.78 20.29 -4.03
C TRP A 2 -1.48 19.58 -5.20
N LEU A 3 -1.89 18.33 -5.03
CA LEU A 3 -2.67 17.55 -5.99
C LEU A 3 -3.55 16.54 -5.25
N THR A 4 -4.87 16.62 -5.39
CA THR A 4 -5.81 15.72 -4.73
C THR A 4 -6.67 14.97 -5.73
N LEU A 5 -6.60 13.63 -5.73
CA LEU A 5 -7.41 12.78 -6.60
C LEU A 5 -8.69 12.33 -5.91
N ARG A 6 -9.44 13.30 -5.39
CA ARG A 6 -10.68 13.12 -4.64
C ARG A 6 -11.87 13.60 -5.48
N ASN A 7 -12.99 12.89 -5.43
CA ASN A 7 -14.25 13.33 -6.02
C ASN A 7 -15.13 13.93 -4.90
N PRO A 8 -15.15 15.26 -4.71
CA PRO A 8 -15.89 15.90 -3.62
C PRO A 8 -17.41 15.73 -3.73
N ASN A 9 -17.93 15.51 -4.94
CA ASN A 9 -19.34 15.23 -5.19
C ASN A 9 -19.66 13.73 -5.14
N GLY A 10 -18.66 12.89 -4.86
CA GLY A 10 -18.80 11.44 -4.79
C GLY A 10 -19.31 10.98 -3.43
N ILE A 11 -20.01 9.84 -3.42
CA ILE A 11 -20.50 9.19 -2.21
C ILE A 11 -19.83 7.82 -2.10
N PHE A 12 -19.42 7.43 -0.88
CA PHE A 12 -18.93 6.08 -0.62
C PHE A 12 -20.05 5.05 -0.82
N THR A 13 -19.72 3.91 -1.41
CA THR A 13 -20.68 2.83 -1.67
C THR A 13 -20.17 1.54 -1.07
N GLN A 14 -21.01 0.51 -0.99
CA GLN A 14 -20.55 -0.82 -0.54
C GLN A 14 -19.40 -1.37 -1.43
N LYS A 15 -19.42 -1.06 -2.73
CA LYS A 15 -18.35 -1.46 -3.67
C LYS A 15 -17.09 -0.59 -3.57
N ARG A 16 -17.22 0.62 -3.04
CA ARG A 16 -16.12 1.59 -2.84
C ARG A 16 -16.27 2.21 -1.45
N PRO A 17 -16.03 1.42 -0.39
CA PRO A 17 -16.17 1.90 0.98
C PRO A 17 -15.05 2.90 1.30
N LYS A 18 -15.27 3.71 2.32
CA LYS A 18 -14.28 4.62 2.86
C LYS A 18 -13.11 3.84 3.45
N MET A 19 -11.88 4.19 3.06
CA MET A 19 -10.64 3.68 3.65
C MET A 19 -10.02 4.73 4.60
N PRO A 20 -9.03 4.34 5.44
CA PRO A 20 -8.29 5.29 6.27
C PRO A 20 -7.77 6.50 5.47
N GLY A 21 -7.80 7.68 6.08
CA GLY A 21 -7.37 8.93 5.45
C GLY A 21 -8.30 9.49 4.36
N GLN A 22 -9.34 8.78 3.93
CA GLN A 22 -10.24 9.26 2.88
C GLN A 22 -11.39 10.10 3.41
N GLU A 23 -11.41 11.39 3.06
CA GLU A 23 -12.59 12.25 3.28
C GLU A 23 -13.65 12.06 2.19
N PHE A 24 -13.21 11.84 0.95
CA PHE A 24 -14.05 11.66 -0.24
C PHE A 24 -13.59 10.44 -1.05
N PRO A 25 -14.48 9.82 -1.86
CA PRO A 25 -14.08 8.76 -2.78
C PRO A 25 -13.01 9.21 -3.76
N GLY A 26 -12.18 8.26 -4.22
CA GLY A 26 -11.18 8.53 -5.23
C GLY A 26 -11.79 8.93 -6.58
N LEU A 27 -11.16 9.90 -7.25
CA LEU A 27 -11.56 10.39 -8.59
C LEU A 27 -11.30 9.37 -9.72
N GLY A 28 -10.48 8.34 -9.47
CA GLY A 28 -10.08 7.35 -10.47
C GLY A 28 -8.98 7.82 -11.43
N GLY A 29 -8.48 9.05 -11.26
CA GLY A 29 -7.43 9.65 -12.10
C GLY A 29 -5.98 9.24 -11.78
N GLY A 30 -5.77 8.24 -10.91
CA GLY A 30 -4.43 7.85 -10.45
C GLY A 30 -3.50 7.43 -11.58
N ARG A 31 -4.00 6.61 -12.52
CA ARG A 31 -3.24 6.15 -13.68
C ARG A 31 -2.81 7.32 -14.57
N LEU A 32 -3.76 8.18 -14.95
CA LEU A 32 -3.48 9.35 -15.79
C LEU A 32 -2.46 10.29 -15.13
N THR A 33 -2.60 10.50 -13.83
CA THR A 33 -1.68 11.32 -13.04
C THR A 33 -0.27 10.74 -13.08
N LEU A 34 -0.12 9.44 -12.86
CA LEU A 34 1.17 8.78 -12.94
C LEU A 34 1.79 8.87 -14.34
N GLU A 35 1.00 8.70 -15.40
CA GLU A 35 1.47 8.84 -16.79
C GLU A 35 2.03 10.26 -17.04
N LEU A 36 1.37 11.31 -16.55
CA LEU A 36 1.87 12.68 -16.63
C LEU A 36 3.18 12.87 -15.85
N LEU A 37 3.28 12.31 -14.64
CA LEU A 37 4.51 12.35 -13.84
C LEU A 37 5.66 11.63 -14.55
N VAL A 38 5.40 10.48 -15.18
CA VAL A 38 6.40 9.75 -15.95
C VAL A 38 6.91 10.58 -17.14
N ILE A 39 6.04 11.29 -17.85
CA ILE A 39 6.44 12.20 -18.94
C ILE A 39 7.33 13.33 -18.39
N ALA A 40 6.95 13.93 -17.26
CA ALA A 40 7.74 14.97 -16.62
C ALA A 40 9.12 14.46 -16.19
N CYS A 41 9.20 13.32 -15.52
CA CYS A 41 10.46 12.70 -15.12
C CYS A 41 11.37 12.43 -16.32
N LYS A 42 10.84 11.88 -17.41
CA LYS A 42 11.62 11.64 -18.64
C LYS A 42 12.14 12.93 -19.25
N ARG A 43 11.32 13.99 -19.31
CA ARG A 43 11.74 15.30 -19.84
C ARG A 43 12.83 15.96 -18.99
N LEU A 44 12.80 15.73 -17.69
CA LEU A 44 13.75 16.30 -16.74
C LEU A 44 14.99 15.41 -16.51
N GLY A 45 15.09 14.24 -17.15
CA GLY A 45 16.20 13.31 -16.95
C GLY A 45 16.24 12.67 -15.56
N LEU A 46 15.08 12.49 -14.91
CA LEU A 46 14.99 11.88 -13.57
C LEU A 46 14.93 10.34 -13.65
N SER A 47 15.49 9.69 -12.63
CA SER A 47 15.67 8.22 -12.60
C SER A 47 14.42 7.43 -12.21
N GLY A 48 13.43 8.06 -11.58
CA GLY A 48 12.23 7.39 -11.09
C GLY A 48 11.29 8.30 -10.32
N ILE A 49 10.19 7.74 -9.83
CA ILE A 49 9.20 8.41 -8.97
C ILE A 49 9.15 7.66 -7.66
N ALA A 50 9.32 8.36 -6.53
CA ALA A 50 9.18 7.79 -5.20
C ALA A 50 7.90 8.27 -4.52
N ASN A 51 7.29 7.42 -3.69
CA ASN A 51 6.23 7.79 -2.77
C ASN A 51 6.47 7.13 -1.41
N VAL A 52 5.78 7.60 -0.36
CA VAL A 52 5.76 6.95 0.96
C VAL A 52 4.29 6.71 1.32
N PRO A 53 3.76 5.49 1.10
CA PRO A 53 2.36 5.20 1.38
C PRO A 53 2.07 5.22 2.89
N GLU A 54 1.20 6.13 3.30
CA GLU A 54 0.75 6.30 4.70
C GLU A 54 -0.14 5.14 5.20
N HIS A 55 -0.80 4.42 4.28
CA HIS A 55 -1.73 3.35 4.61
C HIS A 55 -1.50 2.12 3.73
N PHE A 56 -1.92 0.94 4.21
CA PHE A 56 -1.79 -0.31 3.48
C PHE A 56 -2.46 -0.29 2.10
N HIS A 57 -3.69 0.23 1.98
CA HIS A 57 -4.35 0.32 0.67
C HIS A 57 -3.55 1.16 -0.34
N ASN A 58 -2.87 2.22 0.10
CA ASN A 58 -2.02 3.00 -0.79
C ASN A 58 -0.85 2.15 -1.29
N ALA A 59 -0.11 1.53 -0.37
CA ALA A 59 1.02 0.65 -0.72
C ALA A 59 0.61 -0.51 -1.63
N HIS A 60 -0.56 -1.11 -1.37
CA HIS A 60 -1.08 -2.22 -2.15
C HIS A 60 -1.56 -1.78 -3.54
N LEU A 61 -2.32 -0.68 -3.65
CA LEU A 61 -2.81 -0.18 -4.94
C LEU A 61 -1.66 0.28 -5.85
N TYR A 62 -0.64 0.92 -5.28
CA TYR A 62 0.54 1.37 -6.03
C TYR A 62 1.48 0.22 -6.40
N SER A 63 1.39 -0.95 -5.73
CA SER A 63 2.27 -2.10 -5.96
C SER A 63 2.26 -2.67 -7.38
N ARG A 64 1.29 -2.29 -8.22
CA ARG A 64 1.27 -2.64 -9.65
C ARG A 64 2.44 -2.06 -10.43
N GLN A 65 3.01 -0.96 -9.94
CA GLN A 65 4.01 -0.16 -10.63
C GLN A 65 5.17 0.20 -9.70
N PHE A 66 4.91 0.34 -8.41
CA PHE A 66 5.89 0.69 -7.39
C PHE A 66 6.30 -0.55 -6.59
N SER A 67 7.58 -0.65 -6.22
CA SER A 67 8.07 -1.63 -5.25
C SER A 67 8.72 -0.90 -4.07
N TYR A 68 8.59 -1.41 -2.84
CA TYR A 68 9.37 -0.84 -1.73
C TYR A 68 10.86 -0.94 -2.05
N ILE A 69 11.61 0.11 -1.71
CA ILE A 69 13.08 0.08 -1.90
C ILE A 69 13.69 -0.98 -0.98
N ASP A 70 13.18 -1.10 0.24
CA ASP A 70 13.56 -2.17 1.17
C ASP A 70 12.84 -3.48 0.79
N PRO A 71 13.58 -4.56 0.44
CA PRO A 71 12.97 -5.85 0.11
C PRO A 71 12.19 -6.48 1.28
N VAL A 72 12.58 -6.22 2.53
CA VAL A 72 11.87 -6.72 3.71
C VAL A 72 10.49 -6.06 3.82
N ALA A 73 10.43 -4.75 3.58
CA ALA A 73 9.17 -4.00 3.54
C ALA A 73 8.24 -4.49 2.41
N GLU A 74 8.79 -4.77 1.22
CA GLU A 74 8.03 -5.37 0.11
C GLU A 74 7.53 -6.77 0.49
N GLY A 75 8.37 -7.58 1.12
CA GLY A 75 8.03 -8.91 1.62
C GLY A 75 6.90 -8.89 2.64
N LYS A 76 6.95 -7.97 3.62
CA LYS A 76 5.88 -7.74 4.60
C LYS A 76 4.57 -7.35 3.93
N ARG A 77 4.59 -6.41 2.99
CA ARG A 77 3.39 -5.99 2.23
C ARG A 77 2.78 -7.18 1.46
N ARG A 78 3.61 -8.04 0.86
CA ARG A 78 3.17 -9.26 0.16
C ARG A 78 2.61 -10.30 1.13
N ALA A 79 3.21 -10.49 2.30
CA ALA A 79 2.72 -11.38 3.33
C ALA A 79 1.34 -10.95 3.86
N ILE A 80 1.15 -9.66 4.18
CA ILE A 80 -0.16 -9.11 4.56
C ILE A 80 -1.21 -9.42 3.49
N ALA A 81 -0.89 -9.18 2.22
CA ALA A 81 -1.80 -9.45 1.11
C ALA A 81 -2.13 -10.95 1.00
N SER A 82 -1.10 -11.81 1.10
CA SER A 82 -1.24 -13.27 0.99
C SER A 82 -2.07 -13.87 2.14
N ASP A 83 -1.86 -13.39 3.37
CA ASP A 83 -2.54 -13.94 4.55
C ASP A 83 -3.97 -13.43 4.68
N LEU A 84 -4.24 -12.15 4.36
CA LEU A 84 -5.51 -11.51 4.70
C LEU A 84 -6.49 -11.33 3.53
N MET A 85 -6.00 -11.09 2.31
CA MET A 85 -6.91 -10.85 1.16
C MET A 85 -7.78 -12.05 0.74
N PRO A 86 -7.43 -13.32 1.04
CA PRO A 86 -8.36 -14.43 0.79
C PRO A 86 -9.67 -14.34 1.58
N ALA A 87 -9.66 -13.70 2.75
CA ALA A 87 -10.81 -13.65 3.67
C ALA A 87 -11.39 -12.25 3.86
N PHE A 88 -10.64 -11.19 3.57
CA PHE A 88 -11.01 -9.82 3.90
C PHE A 88 -10.83 -8.88 2.70
N SER A 89 -11.70 -7.88 2.59
CA SER A 89 -11.56 -6.81 1.61
C SER A 89 -10.37 -5.89 1.91
N LEU A 90 -9.88 -5.20 0.89
CA LEU A 90 -8.80 -4.21 1.04
C LEU A 90 -9.13 -3.14 2.10
N ALA A 91 -10.40 -2.75 2.20
CA ALA A 91 -10.87 -1.76 3.16
C ALA A 91 -10.87 -2.31 4.59
N GLU A 92 -11.33 -3.56 4.80
CA GLU A 92 -11.28 -4.22 6.11
C GLU A 92 -9.85 -4.38 6.59
N ILE A 93 -8.93 -4.82 5.72
CA ILE A 93 -7.51 -4.96 6.05
C ILE A 93 -6.92 -3.60 6.41
N SER A 94 -7.19 -2.56 5.61
CA SER A 94 -6.65 -1.23 5.86
C SER A 94 -7.14 -0.64 7.17
N TRP A 95 -8.44 -0.77 7.47
CA TRP A 95 -8.97 -0.35 8.77
C TRP A 95 -8.45 -1.21 9.91
N GLY A 96 -8.29 -2.52 9.71
CA GLY A 96 -7.71 -3.42 10.69
C GLY A 96 -6.30 -3.00 11.11
N ILE A 97 -5.47 -2.63 10.13
CA ILE A 97 -4.12 -2.12 10.38
C ILE A 97 -4.18 -0.75 11.07
N ASP A 98 -4.96 0.21 10.53
CA ASP A 98 -5.07 1.58 11.06
C ASP A 98 -5.62 1.63 12.50
N LEU A 99 -6.49 0.68 12.83
CA LEU A 99 -7.08 0.54 14.16
C LEU A 99 -6.27 -0.36 15.10
N ASN A 100 -5.08 -0.82 14.72
CA ASN A 100 -4.25 -1.74 15.52
C ASN A 100 -5.04 -3.00 15.94
N CYS A 101 -5.67 -3.66 14.97
CA CYS A 101 -6.39 -4.94 15.11
C CYS A 101 -5.73 -6.06 14.30
N VAL A 102 -4.52 -5.84 13.79
CA VAL A 102 -3.71 -6.85 13.10
C VAL A 102 -2.53 -7.23 13.99
N THR A 103 -2.16 -8.51 13.98
CA THR A 103 -0.93 -9.00 14.61
C THR A 103 0.07 -9.44 13.55
N GLU A 104 1.36 -9.31 13.86
CA GLU A 104 2.51 -9.82 13.12
C GLU A 104 3.18 -10.90 13.99
N ASN A 105 3.14 -12.16 13.55
CA ASN A 105 3.70 -13.30 14.28
C ASN A 105 3.21 -13.38 15.75
N GLY A 106 1.92 -13.06 15.97
CA GLY A 106 1.29 -13.06 17.29
C GLY A 106 1.50 -11.79 18.12
N ASN A 107 2.34 -10.86 17.68
CA ASN A 107 2.57 -9.57 18.36
C ASN A 107 1.73 -8.46 17.72
N PRO A 108 1.34 -7.39 18.45
CA PRO A 108 0.66 -6.25 17.86
C PRO A 108 1.45 -5.67 16.67
N PHE A 109 0.78 -5.47 15.54
CA PHE A 109 1.38 -4.87 14.35
C PHE A 109 1.04 -3.39 14.24
N THR A 110 2.01 -2.59 13.80
CA THR A 110 1.83 -1.19 13.42
C THR A 110 2.35 -0.99 12.00
N TRP A 111 1.61 -0.21 11.21
CA TRP A 111 1.97 0.07 9.83
C TRP A 111 3.36 0.74 9.74
N PHE A 112 4.21 0.23 8.86
CA PHE A 112 5.52 0.81 8.58
C PHE A 112 5.43 1.77 7.38
N THR A 113 5.88 3.01 7.56
CA THR A 113 5.95 4.01 6.48
C THR A 113 7.34 4.00 5.86
N GLN A 114 7.46 3.44 4.66
CA GLN A 114 8.72 3.37 3.92
C GLN A 114 8.53 3.72 2.44
N PRO A 115 9.59 4.13 1.72
CA PRO A 115 9.46 4.56 0.34
C PRO A 115 9.23 3.38 -0.62
N GLN A 116 8.32 3.56 -1.57
CA GLN A 116 8.25 2.77 -2.79
C GLN A 116 8.76 3.58 -3.98
N LEU A 117 9.28 2.87 -4.98
CA LEU A 117 9.90 3.44 -6.16
C LEU A 117 9.27 2.87 -7.43
N PHE A 118 8.96 3.75 -8.37
CA PHE A 118 8.72 3.46 -9.77
C PHE A 118 10.00 3.75 -10.56
N PRO A 119 10.79 2.73 -10.94
CA PRO A 119 12.06 2.93 -11.64
C PRO A 119 11.84 3.28 -13.12
N LEU A 120 12.55 4.27 -13.63
CA LEU A 120 12.52 4.66 -15.06
C LEU A 120 13.76 4.21 -15.83
N ILE A 121 14.93 4.23 -15.18
CA ILE A 121 16.20 3.81 -15.76
C ILE A 121 16.48 2.34 -15.48
N ASP A 122 17.26 1.71 -16.35
CA ASP A 122 17.50 0.27 -16.29
C ASP A 122 18.28 -0.14 -15.05
N GLU A 123 19.22 0.67 -14.58
CA GLU A 123 19.97 0.41 -13.35
C GLU A 123 19.05 0.26 -12.12
N LEU A 124 18.03 1.11 -11.98
CA LEU A 124 17.04 1.00 -10.91
C LEU A 124 16.03 -0.13 -11.13
N LYS A 125 15.73 -0.51 -12.38
CA LYS A 125 14.91 -1.69 -12.65
C LYS A 125 15.65 -2.96 -12.24
N SER A 126 16.91 -3.07 -12.66
CA SER A 126 17.78 -4.21 -12.35
C SER A 126 18.01 -4.39 -10.86
N TYR A 127 18.01 -3.31 -10.06
CA TYR A 127 18.05 -3.41 -8.60
C TYR A 127 16.97 -4.36 -8.04
N PHE A 128 15.72 -4.20 -8.47
CA PHE A 128 14.58 -5.03 -8.02
C PHE A 128 14.63 -6.47 -8.55
N GLU A 129 15.48 -6.74 -9.53
CA GLU A 129 15.69 -8.06 -10.14
C GLU A 129 16.93 -8.76 -9.56
N THR A 130 17.73 -8.08 -8.73
CA THR A 130 18.91 -8.68 -8.11
C THR A 130 18.53 -9.89 -7.25
N GLN A 131 19.44 -10.87 -7.22
CA GLN A 131 19.28 -12.04 -6.36
C GLN A 131 19.14 -11.65 -4.88
N GLU A 132 19.93 -10.67 -4.43
CA GLU A 132 19.88 -10.19 -3.05
C GLU A 132 18.51 -9.61 -2.69
N TYR A 133 17.99 -8.69 -3.51
CA TYR A 133 16.67 -8.10 -3.28
C TYR A 133 15.57 -9.16 -3.29
N THR A 134 15.57 -10.04 -4.29
CA THR A 134 14.53 -11.07 -4.43
C THR A 134 14.59 -12.10 -3.31
N GLN A 135 15.78 -12.51 -2.88
CA GLN A 135 15.95 -13.44 -1.75
C GLN A 135 15.40 -12.85 -0.45
N GLN A 136 15.82 -11.64 -0.07
CA GLN A 136 15.34 -10.99 1.16
C GLN A 136 13.83 -10.78 1.13
N LEU A 137 13.27 -10.40 -0.02
CA LEU A 137 11.82 -10.25 -0.19
C LEU A 137 11.10 -11.56 0.06
N PHE A 138 11.53 -12.66 -0.56
CA PHE A 138 10.87 -13.96 -0.41
C PHE A 138 11.06 -14.55 0.98
N GLU A 139 12.21 -14.35 1.61
CA GLU A 139 12.47 -14.73 3.00
C GLU A 139 11.53 -13.98 3.94
N ALA A 140 11.44 -12.65 3.82
CA ALA A 140 10.52 -11.83 4.59
C ALA A 140 9.06 -12.26 4.38
N GLN A 141 8.64 -12.46 3.13
CA GLN A 141 7.28 -12.89 2.81
C GLN A 141 6.92 -14.23 3.46
N LYS A 142 7.86 -15.17 3.60
CA LYS A 142 7.65 -16.47 4.26
C LYS A 142 7.70 -16.37 5.79
N THR A 143 8.50 -15.45 6.32
CA THR A 143 8.79 -15.30 7.74
C THR A 143 7.67 -14.61 8.50
N TYR A 144 7.03 -13.61 7.89
CA TYR A 144 5.97 -12.84 8.54
C TYR A 144 4.60 -13.45 8.27
N ARG A 145 3.81 -13.54 9.34
CA ARG A 145 2.42 -13.98 9.33
C ARG A 145 1.52 -12.94 9.95
N TYR A 146 0.42 -12.64 9.27
CA TYR A 146 -0.53 -11.62 9.68
C TYR A 146 -1.90 -12.21 9.96
N VAL A 147 -2.51 -11.77 11.07
CA VAL A 147 -3.87 -12.16 11.45
C VAL A 147 -4.67 -10.93 11.79
N LEU A 148 -5.88 -10.83 11.23
CA LEU A 148 -6.83 -9.77 11.55
C LEU A 148 -7.80 -10.26 12.64
N ASP A 149 -7.84 -9.53 13.75
CA ASP A 149 -8.86 -9.71 14.80
C ASP A 149 -10.16 -9.00 14.40
N THR A 150 -11.12 -9.79 13.92
CA THR A 150 -12.44 -9.30 13.46
C THR A 150 -13.30 -8.76 14.59
N ASN A 151 -13.13 -9.26 15.82
CA ASN A 151 -13.83 -8.75 17.00
C ASN A 151 -13.28 -7.37 17.39
N CYS A 152 -11.95 -7.22 17.38
CA CYS A 152 -11.30 -5.93 17.57
C CYS A 152 -11.78 -4.91 16.53
N LEU A 153 -11.77 -5.29 15.25
CA LEU A 153 -12.16 -4.42 14.14
C LEU A 153 -13.61 -3.94 14.29
N SER A 154 -14.54 -4.88 14.51
CA SER A 154 -15.97 -4.58 14.66
C SER A 154 -16.23 -3.63 15.83
N ARG A 155 -15.61 -3.90 16.99
CA ARG A 155 -15.74 -3.06 18.19
C ARG A 155 -15.21 -1.65 17.96
N LYS A 156 -14.02 -1.49 17.37
CA LYS A 156 -13.41 -0.16 17.14
C LYS A 156 -14.12 0.63 16.05
N GLN A 157 -14.69 -0.02 15.03
CA GLN A 157 -15.48 0.65 14.01
C GLN A 157 -16.79 1.22 14.54
N GLN A 158 -17.43 0.56 15.51
CA GLN A 158 -18.63 1.09 16.18
C GLN A 158 -18.32 2.33 17.03
N GLN A 159 -17.14 2.41 17.64
CA GLN A 159 -16.72 3.55 18.46
C GLN A 159 -16.33 4.80 17.64
N LYS A 160 -15.99 4.63 16.36
CA LYS A 160 -15.66 5.74 15.43
C LYS A 160 -16.87 6.26 14.64
N ARG A 161 -18.03 5.59 14.72
CA ARG A 161 -19.28 6.02 14.07
C ARG A 161 -20.06 6.96 14.99
#